data_AF-A0A1M6MF02-F1
#
_entry.id   AF-A0A1M6MF02-F1
#
_cell.length_a   1.000
_cell.length_b   1.000
_cell.length_c   1.000
_cell.angle_alpha   90.00
_cell.angle_beta   90.00
_cell.angle_gamma   90.00
#
_symmetry.space_group_name_H-M   'P 1'
#
loop_
_entity.id
_entity.type
_entity.pdbx_description
1 polymer ?
#
loop_
_entity_poly.entity_id
_entity_poly.type
_entity_poly.pdbx_seq_one_letter_code
_entity_poly.pdbx_strand_id
1 'polypeptide(L)'
;MKIPFSPPYIDEAVINEVVDSLRSGWITSGPKVKALEEEIKVFSNAKEVLCVNSWTSGAIMMLRWLGVTAEDEVIVPAYTYSATA
;
A
#
# COMPACT_ATOMS: atom_id res chain seq x y z
N MET A 1 -19.17 -22.24 -17.83
CA MET A 1 -18.69 -21.78 -16.50
C MET A 1 -17.92 -20.48 -16.72
N LYS A 2 -18.28 -19.38 -16.04
CA LYS A 2 -17.51 -18.12 -16.11
C LYS A 2 -16.45 -18.17 -15.02
N ILE A 3 -15.16 -18.19 -15.39
CA ILE A 3 -14.05 -18.12 -14.44
C ILE A 3 -13.59 -16.66 -14.40
N PRO A 4 -13.78 -15.95 -13.27
CA PRO A 4 -13.31 -14.56 -13.15
C PRO A 4 -11.77 -14.53 -13.06
N PHE A 5 -11.15 -13.45 -13.55
CA PHE A 5 -9.69 -13.31 -13.60
C PHE A 5 -9.06 -13.11 -12.22
N SER A 6 -9.61 -12.20 -11.40
CA SER A 6 -9.03 -11.82 -10.11
C SER A 6 -10.07 -11.23 -9.13
N PRO A 7 -11.08 -12.00 -8.69
CA PRO A 7 -11.96 -11.54 -7.62
C PRO A 7 -11.18 -11.42 -6.30
N PRO A 8 -11.53 -10.47 -5.41
CA PRO A 8 -10.92 -10.39 -4.09
C PRO A 8 -11.24 -11.64 -3.26
N TYR A 9 -10.25 -12.13 -2.52
CA TYR A 9 -10.45 -13.17 -1.52
C TYR A 9 -10.74 -12.51 -0.16
N ILE A 10 -11.96 -12.70 0.35
CA ILE A 10 -12.41 -12.19 1.64
C ILE A 10 -13.04 -13.34 2.39
N ASP A 11 -12.51 -13.63 3.58
CA ASP A 11 -13.02 -14.65 4.49
C ASP A 11 -13.46 -14.03 5.83
N GLU A 12 -13.91 -14.88 6.76
CA GLU A 12 -14.34 -14.43 8.09
C GLU A 12 -13.19 -13.78 8.89
N ALA A 13 -11.94 -14.15 8.67
CA ALA A 13 -10.82 -13.52 9.36
C ALA A 13 -10.68 -12.06 8.94
N VAL A 14 -10.75 -11.78 7.63
CA VAL A 14 -10.72 -10.40 7.10
C VAL A 14 -11.91 -9.59 7.63
N ILE A 15 -13.11 -10.16 7.64
CA ILE A 15 -14.32 -9.48 8.13
C ILE A 15 -14.19 -9.15 9.62
N ASN A 16 -13.77 -10.11 10.44
CA ASN A 16 -13.64 -9.92 11.87
C ASN A 16 -12.58 -8.86 12.22
N GLU A 17 -11.47 -8.80 11.49
CA GLU A 17 -10.42 -7.80 11.72
C GLU A 17 -10.89 -6.37 11.41
N VAL A 18 -11.70 -6.20 10.36
CA VAL A 18 -12.35 -4.93 10.04
C VAL A 18 -13.38 -4.56 11.12
N VAL A 19 -14.23 -5.50 11.53
CA VAL A 19 -15.23 -5.26 12.59
C VAL A 19 -14.58 -4.87 13.91
N ASP A 20 -13.48 -5.51 14.28
CA ASP A 20 -12.70 -5.13 15.47
C ASP A 20 -12.20 -3.68 15.37
N SER A 21 -11.70 -3.26 14.20
CA SER A 21 -11.29 -1.88 13.95
C SER A 21 -12.44 -0.89 14.14
N LEU A 22 -13.62 -1.21 13.58
CA LEU A 22 -14.83 -0.39 13.70
C LEU A 22 -15.32 -0.26 15.15
N ARG A 23 -15.07 -1.27 16.00
CA ARG A 23 -15.44 -1.26 17.42
C ARG A 23 -14.40 -0.64 18.33
N SER A 24 -13.15 -0.51 17.87
CA SER A 24 -12.01 -0.01 18.66
C SER A 24 -12.06 1.50 18.99
N GLY A 25 -12.89 2.27 18.29
CA GLY A 25 -12.89 3.73 18.34
C GLY A 25 -11.81 4.40 17.47
N TRP A 26 -10.99 3.61 16.75
CA TRP A 26 -9.92 4.11 15.88
C TRP A 26 -10.11 3.63 14.44
N ILE A 27 -10.80 4.43 13.62
CA ILE A 27 -11.23 4.05 12.25
C ILE A 27 -10.37 4.64 11.13
N THR A 28 -9.31 5.37 11.48
CA THR A 28 -8.33 5.93 10.53
C THR A 28 -6.92 5.44 10.90
N SER A 29 -5.86 6.10 10.41
CA SER A 29 -4.46 5.76 10.75
C SER A 29 -4.26 5.60 12.25
N GLY A 30 -3.80 4.43 12.67
CA GLY A 30 -3.80 4.02 14.08
C GLY A 30 -2.97 2.77 14.37
N PRO A 31 -3.20 2.11 15.52
CA PRO A 31 -2.35 1.01 15.98
C PRO A 31 -2.31 -0.17 15.00
N LYS A 32 -3.41 -0.48 14.30
CA LYS A 32 -3.43 -1.55 13.30
C LYS A 32 -2.61 -1.25 12.05
N VAL A 33 -2.51 0.03 11.65
CA VAL A 33 -1.61 0.45 10.57
C VAL A 33 -0.17 0.25 11.00
N LYS A 34 0.17 0.61 12.24
CA LYS A 34 1.51 0.39 12.79
C LYS A 34 1.87 -1.10 12.88
N ALA A 35 0.92 -1.94 13.30
CA ALA A 35 1.11 -3.39 13.31
C ALA A 35 1.39 -3.93 11.90
N LEU A 36 0.62 -3.49 10.89
CA LEU A 36 0.87 -3.86 9.49
C LEU A 36 2.25 -3.40 9.00
N GLU A 37 2.68 -2.17 9.33
CA GLU A 37 4.01 -1.68 8.98
C GLU A 37 5.13 -2.56 9.56
N GLU A 38 5.02 -2.97 10.83
CA GLU A 38 5.99 -3.88 11.45
C GLU A 38 5.98 -5.28 10.82
N GLU A 39 4.81 -5.84 10.53
CA GLU A 39 4.70 -7.14 9.85
C GLU A 39 5.33 -7.09 8.45
N ILE A 40 5.09 -6.04 7.68
CA ILE A 40 5.67 -5.85 6.35
C ILE A 40 7.17 -5.59 6.44
N LYS A 41 7.65 -4.91 7.48
CA LYS A 41 9.08 -4.67 7.73
C LYS A 41 9.81 -6.00 7.91
N VAL A 42 9.24 -6.91 8.71
CA VAL A 42 9.75 -8.27 8.90
C VAL A 42 9.66 -9.08 7.59
N PHE A 43 8.52 -9.06 6.92
CA PHE A 43 8.29 -9.84 5.69
C PHE A 43 9.23 -9.43 4.54
N SER A 44 9.41 -8.11 4.33
CA SER A 44 10.21 -7.56 3.23
C SER A 44 11.69 -7.38 3.55
N ASN A 45 12.07 -7.52 4.82
CA ASN A 45 13.40 -7.20 5.34
C ASN A 45 13.82 -5.73 5.07
N ALA A 46 12.84 -4.83 4.93
CA ALA A 46 13.06 -3.41 4.78
C ALA A 46 13.53 -2.77 6.10
N LYS A 47 14.27 -1.67 6.00
CA LYS A 47 14.68 -0.91 7.20
C LYS A 47 13.51 -0.20 7.85
N GLU A 48 12.58 0.32 7.05
CA GLU A 48 11.36 0.99 7.49
C GLU A 48 10.25 0.77 6.48
N VAL A 49 9.00 0.84 6.95
CA VAL A 49 7.79 0.71 6.14
C VAL A 49 6.83 1.82 6.51
N LEU A 50 6.18 2.40 5.50
CA LEU A 50 5.13 3.39 5.68
C LEU A 50 3.91 3.00 4.85
N CYS A 51 2.79 2.78 5.52
CA CYS A 51 1.53 2.50 4.85
C CYS A 51 0.89 3.78 4.31
N VAL A 52 0.44 3.71 3.05
CA VAL A 52 -0.25 4.78 2.34
C VAL A 52 -1.49 4.22 1.63
N ASN A 53 -2.38 5.10 1.18
CA ASN A 53 -3.68 4.71 0.62
C ASN A 53 -3.63 4.07 -0.79
N SER A 54 -2.50 4.13 -1.47
CA SER A 54 -2.31 3.51 -2.79
C SER A 54 -0.82 3.46 -3.15
N TRP A 55 -0.48 2.57 -4.09
CA TRP A 55 0.87 2.53 -4.65
C TRP A 55 1.26 3.86 -5.32
N THR A 56 0.34 4.51 -6.04
CA THR A 56 0.57 5.80 -6.70
C THR A 56 0.94 6.90 -5.71
N SER A 57 0.25 6.99 -4.56
CA SER A 57 0.61 7.93 -3.50
C SER A 57 2.01 7.67 -2.95
N GLY A 58 2.39 6.38 -2.81
CA GLY A 58 3.73 5.98 -2.40
C GLY A 58 4.81 6.41 -3.40
N ALA A 59 4.59 6.18 -4.69
CA ALA A 59 5.51 6.58 -5.75
C ALA A 59 5.70 8.10 -5.81
N ILE A 60 4.60 8.88 -5.75
CA ILE A 60 4.65 10.35 -5.72
C ILE A 60 5.44 10.84 -4.51
N MET A 61 5.16 10.28 -3.32
CA MET A 61 5.86 10.64 -2.09
C MET A 61 7.36 10.31 -2.18
N MET A 62 7.72 9.17 -2.77
CA MET A 62 9.11 8.77 -2.97
C MET A 62 9.86 9.73 -3.90
N LEU A 63 9.28 10.10 -5.05
CA LEU A 63 9.92 11.05 -5.98
C LEU A 63 10.12 12.42 -5.33
N ARG A 64 9.12 12.90 -4.57
CA ARG A 64 9.24 14.14 -3.79
C ARG A 64 10.32 14.04 -2.71
N TRP A 65 10.40 12.92 -2.01
CA TRP A 65 11.43 12.68 -0.99
C TRP A 65 12.84 12.68 -1.57
N LEU A 66 13.01 12.12 -2.78
CA LEU A 66 14.27 12.12 -3.51
C LEU A 66 14.61 13.48 -4.14
N GLY A 67 13.70 14.45 -4.08
CA GLY A 67 13.92 15.81 -4.59
C GLY A 67 13.80 15.95 -6.11
N VAL A 68 13.08 15.05 -6.78
CA VAL A 68 12.87 15.10 -8.22
C VAL A 68 12.12 16.38 -8.61
N THR A 69 12.64 17.07 -9.61
CA THR A 69 12.15 18.34 -10.16
C THR A 69 11.65 18.17 -11.60
N ALA A 70 11.17 19.26 -12.21
CA ALA A 70 10.68 19.23 -13.59
C ALA A 70 11.82 19.14 -14.61
N GLU A 71 13.05 19.45 -14.18
CA GLU A 71 14.28 19.44 -14.95
C GLU A 71 14.97 18.06 -14.95
N ASP A 72 14.52 17.14 -14.10
CA ASP A 72 15.09 15.81 -13.96
C ASP A 72 14.44 14.79 -14.90
N GLU A 73 15.21 13.77 -15.28
CA GLU A 73 14.72 12.62 -16.04
C GLU A 73 14.47 11.41 -15.11
N VAL A 74 13.33 10.75 -15.30
CA VAL A 74 12.99 9.49 -14.61
C VAL A 74 12.78 8.40 -15.65
N ILE A 75 13.69 7.43 -15.70
CA ILE A 75 13.61 6.32 -16.65
C ILE A 75 12.56 5.32 -16.17
N VAL A 76 11.63 4.97 -17.05
CA VAL A 76 10.58 3.96 -16.81
C VAL A 76 10.58 2.89 -17.91
N PRO A 77 10.13 1.65 -17.62
CA PRO A 77 9.94 0.64 -18.65
C PRO A 77 8.87 1.06 -19.67
N ALA A 78 9.09 0.74 -20.94
CA ALA A 78 8.12 1.02 -22.01
C ALA A 78 6.79 0.24 -21.83
N TYR A 79 6.82 -0.89 -21.12
CA TYR A 79 5.64 -1.70 -20.83
C TYR A 79 5.47 -1.92 -19.33
N THR A 80 4.63 -1.10 -18.72
CA THR A 80 4.26 -1.13 -17.30
C THR A 80 2.84 -0.58 -17.14
N TYR A 81 2.29 -0.65 -15.92
CA TYR A 81 1.01 0.00 -15.62
C TYR A 81 1.17 1.52 -15.54
N SER A 82 0.15 2.27 -15.96
CA SER A 82 0.18 3.73 -16.04
C SER A 82 0.47 4.42 -14.72
N ALA A 83 0.20 3.80 -13.57
CA ALA A 83 0.57 4.40 -12.29
C ALA A 83 2.08 4.71 -12.18
N THR A 84 2.93 3.99 -12.92
CA THR A 84 4.39 4.14 -12.91
C THR A 84 4.86 5.52 -13.38
N ALA A 85 4.10 6.20 -14.26
CA ALA A 85 4.45 7.48 -14.89
C ALA A 85 3.22 8.37 -15.11
#